data_AF-A0A357R506-F1
#
_entry.id   AF-A0A357R506-F1
#
_cell.length_a   1.000
_cell.length_b   1.000
_cell.length_c   1.000
_cell.angle_alpha   90.00
_cell.angle_beta   90.00
_cell.angle_gamma   90.00
#
_symmetry.space_group_name_H-M   'P 1'
#
loop_
_entity.id
_entity.type
_entity.pdbx_description
1 polymer ?
#
loop_
_entity_poly.entity_id
_entity_poly.type
_entity_poly.pdbx_seq_one_letter_code
_entity_poly.pdbx_strand_id
1 'polypeptide(L)'
;MRPPGPVDLWAAMRWSDNVYFADLGLKVGWPAFAAYVRQLGFEEPMPFALSYEKSQLGGEEGSVLLADTSYGQGKMLTTPLHLALMYAALARG
;
A
#
# COMPACT_ATOMS: atom_id res chain seq x y z
N MET A 1 19.83 1.18 -8.67
CA MET A 1 19.72 1.42 -10.11
C MET A 1 18.74 0.40 -10.66
N ARG A 2 17.69 0.81 -11.39
CA ARG A 2 16.68 -0.09 -11.95
C ARG A 2 17.35 -1.07 -12.93
N PRO A 3 17.07 -2.39 -12.87
CA PRO A 3 17.64 -3.33 -13.82
C PRO A 3 17.16 -3.04 -15.25
N PRO A 4 18.03 -3.19 -16.27
CA PRO A 4 17.61 -3.03 -17.66
C PRO A 4 16.67 -4.17 -18.08
N GLY A 5 15.69 -3.86 -18.92
CA GLY A 5 14.74 -4.84 -19.48
C GLY A 5 13.40 -4.92 -18.74
N PRO A 6 12.54 -5.90 -19.10
CA PRO A 6 11.26 -6.13 -18.42
C PRO A 6 11.45 -6.40 -16.93
N VAL A 7 10.58 -5.83 -16.10
CA VAL A 7 10.59 -6.02 -14.64
C VAL A 7 9.34 -6.82 -14.26
N ASP A 8 9.54 -8.00 -13.71
CA ASP A 8 8.48 -8.81 -13.09
C ASP A 8 8.36 -8.49 -11.60
N LEU A 9 7.38 -9.11 -10.91
CA LEU A 9 7.17 -8.89 -9.47
C LEU A 9 8.41 -9.24 -8.64
N TRP A 10 9.17 -10.29 -9.02
CA TRP A 10 10.36 -10.68 -8.27
C TRP A 10 11.42 -9.59 -8.38
N ALA A 11 11.76 -9.15 -9.59
CA ALA A 11 12.68 -8.05 -9.81
C ALA A 11 12.20 -6.77 -9.13
N ALA A 12 10.92 -6.44 -9.20
CA ALA A 12 10.34 -5.26 -8.55
C ALA A 12 10.51 -5.29 -7.03
N MET A 13 10.25 -6.44 -6.39
CA MET A 13 10.43 -6.62 -4.95
C MET A 13 11.92 -6.57 -4.55
N ARG A 14 12.81 -7.16 -5.34
CA ARG A 14 14.27 -7.16 -5.08
C ARG A 14 14.87 -5.76 -5.16
N TRP A 15 14.43 -4.97 -6.12
CA TRP A 15 15.01 -3.66 -6.43
C TRP A 15 14.17 -2.48 -5.94
N SER A 16 13.03 -2.74 -5.30
CA SER A 16 12.06 -1.73 -4.87
C SER A 16 11.68 -0.78 -6.02
N ASP A 17 11.22 -1.33 -7.15
CA ASP A 17 10.96 -0.58 -8.39
C ASP A 17 9.64 0.22 -8.32
N ASN A 18 9.73 1.53 -8.08
CA ASN A 18 8.56 2.42 -8.03
C ASN A 18 7.71 2.40 -9.31
N VAL A 19 8.33 2.27 -10.50
CA VAL A 19 7.62 2.31 -11.79
C VAL A 19 6.73 1.08 -11.93
N TYR A 20 7.23 -0.10 -11.52
CA TYR A 20 6.44 -1.33 -11.51
C TYR A 20 5.21 -1.20 -10.61
N PHE A 21 5.38 -0.72 -9.37
CA PHE A 21 4.26 -0.60 -8.42
C PHE A 21 3.27 0.49 -8.82
N ALA A 22 3.73 1.60 -9.39
CA ALA A 22 2.86 2.62 -9.97
C ALA A 22 1.99 2.06 -11.12
N ASP A 23 2.60 1.36 -12.08
CA ASP A 23 1.89 0.74 -13.21
C ASP A 23 0.89 -0.34 -12.75
N LEU A 24 1.29 -1.18 -11.78
CA LEU A 24 0.40 -2.17 -11.19
C LEU A 24 -0.80 -1.50 -10.49
N GLY A 25 -0.57 -0.44 -9.71
CA GLY A 25 -1.61 0.32 -9.05
C GLY A 25 -2.63 0.90 -10.03
N LEU A 26 -2.16 1.50 -11.13
CA LEU A 26 -3.01 2.03 -12.20
C LEU A 26 -3.85 0.93 -12.87
N LYS A 27 -3.29 -0.27 -13.06
CA LYS A 27 -4.02 -1.43 -13.60
C LYS A 27 -5.09 -1.97 -12.66
N VAL A 28 -4.84 -1.94 -11.35
CA VAL A 28 -5.84 -2.32 -10.32
C VAL A 28 -6.97 -1.29 -10.27
N GLY A 29 -6.65 -0.01 -10.37
CA GLY A 29 -7.62 1.09 -10.33
C GLY A 29 -8.07 1.45 -8.92
N TRP A 30 -8.50 2.70 -8.76
CA TRP A 30 -8.81 3.27 -7.44
C TRP A 30 -9.92 2.52 -6.69
N PRO A 31 -11.07 2.17 -7.30
CA PRO A 31 -12.16 1.52 -6.57
C PRO A 31 -11.74 0.18 -5.94
N ALA A 32 -11.01 -0.65 -6.69
CA ALA A 32 -10.52 -1.94 -6.19
C ALA A 32 -9.45 -1.75 -5.11
N PHE A 33 -8.51 -0.82 -5.32
CA PHE A 33 -7.47 -0.48 -4.35
C PHE A 33 -8.08 -0.01 -3.01
N ALA A 34 -8.96 0.98 -3.04
CA ALA A 34 -9.56 1.55 -1.84
C ALA A 34 -10.47 0.54 -1.11
N ALA A 35 -11.18 -0.32 -1.84
CA ALA A 35 -11.97 -1.39 -1.23
C ALA A 35 -11.08 -2.39 -0.48
N TYR A 36 -9.98 -2.84 -1.10
CA TYR A 36 -9.08 -3.82 -0.50
C TYR A 36 -8.31 -3.23 0.69
N VAL A 37 -7.83 -2.00 0.59
CA VAL A 37 -7.13 -1.31 1.69
C VAL A 37 -8.03 -1.15 2.93
N ARG A 38 -9.33 -0.88 2.76
CA ARG A 38 -10.29 -0.87 3.87
C ARG A 38 -10.49 -2.26 4.49
N GLN A 39 -10.49 -3.32 3.69
CA GLN A 39 -10.54 -4.70 4.22
C GLN A 39 -9.29 -5.04 5.04
N LEU A 40 -8.16 -4.39 4.77
CA LEU A 40 -6.95 -4.50 5.58
C LEU A 40 -7.02 -3.72 6.90
N GLY A 41 -8.11 -2.99 7.18
CA GLY A 41 -8.31 -2.28 8.45
C GLY A 41 -7.96 -0.80 8.43
N PHE A 42 -7.71 -0.20 7.26
CA PHE A 42 -7.59 1.26 7.13
C PHE A 42 -8.95 1.94 7.35
N GLU A 43 -8.92 3.18 7.82
CA GLU A 43 -10.09 4.00 8.18
C GLU A 43 -10.93 3.48 9.37
N GLU A 44 -10.56 2.34 9.94
CA GLU A 44 -11.26 1.69 11.05
C GLU A 44 -10.36 1.56 12.28
N PRO A 45 -10.92 1.63 13.51
CA PRO A 45 -10.19 1.28 14.71
C PRO A 45 -10.06 -0.25 14.83
N MET A 46 -8.84 -0.75 14.81
CA MET A 46 -8.47 -2.10 15.26
C MET A 46 -8.80 -2.36 16.75
N PRO A 47 -9.06 -3.63 17.15
CA PRO A 47 -9.50 -3.98 18.50
C PRO A 47 -8.34 -4.02 19.52
N PHE A 48 -7.61 -2.91 19.65
CA PHE A 48 -6.56 -2.76 20.65
C PHE A 48 -7.05 -1.90 21.82
N ALA A 49 -6.67 -2.30 23.04
CA ALA A 49 -6.93 -1.51 24.25
C ALA A 49 -6.00 -0.28 24.37
N LEU A 50 -4.98 -0.18 23.52
CA LEU A 50 -4.05 0.95 23.47
C LEU A 50 -4.73 2.15 22.78
N SER A 51 -4.34 3.37 23.17
CA SER A 51 -4.68 4.57 22.41
C SER A 51 -3.71 4.73 21.22
N TYR A 52 -4.25 4.89 20.02
CA TYR A 52 -3.47 5.10 18.80
C TYR A 52 -4.34 5.76 17.71
N GLU A 53 -3.71 6.34 16.70
CA GLU A 53 -4.39 6.89 15.53
C GLU A 53 -4.68 5.79 14.50
N LYS A 54 -5.88 5.82 13.90
CA LYS A 54 -6.19 4.91 12.80
C LYS A 54 -5.37 5.26 11.55
N SER A 55 -5.02 4.24 10.76
CA SER A 55 -4.37 4.46 9.46
C SER A 55 -5.37 4.99 8.44
N GLN A 56 -4.92 5.86 7.54
CA GLN A 56 -5.77 6.65 6.65
C GLN A 56 -5.32 6.52 5.20
N LEU A 57 -6.28 6.47 4.28
CA LEU A 57 -6.00 6.46 2.84
C LEU A 57 -5.52 7.83 2.35
N GLY A 58 -6.19 8.90 2.82
CA GLY A 58 -5.85 10.30 2.55
C GLY A 58 -6.01 10.73 1.09
N GLY A 59 -6.27 12.03 0.89
CA GLY A 59 -6.35 12.66 -0.45
C GLY A 59 -7.63 12.36 -1.25
N GLU A 60 -7.74 13.02 -2.40
CA GLU A 60 -8.85 12.85 -3.34
C GLU A 60 -8.51 11.81 -4.41
N GLU A 61 -9.50 11.01 -4.81
CA GLU A 61 -9.31 9.92 -5.78
C GLU A 61 -8.73 10.44 -7.11
N GLY A 62 -7.69 9.76 -7.60
CA GLY A 62 -7.06 10.15 -8.87
C GLY A 62 -5.93 9.21 -9.27
N SER A 63 -5.65 9.13 -10.57
CA SER A 63 -4.61 8.25 -11.12
C SER A 63 -3.22 8.58 -10.60
N VAL A 64 -2.88 9.87 -10.49
CA VAL A 64 -1.59 10.31 -9.93
C VAL A 64 -1.47 9.91 -8.47
N LEU A 65 -2.48 10.20 -7.65
CA LEU A 65 -2.48 9.80 -6.24
C LEU A 65 -2.42 8.27 -6.09
N LEU A 66 -3.11 7.52 -6.96
CA LEU A 66 -3.06 6.06 -6.95
C LEU A 66 -1.67 5.54 -7.24
N ALA A 67 -1.04 6.07 -8.30
CA ALA A 67 0.32 5.70 -8.68
C ALA A 67 1.26 5.97 -7.50
N ASP A 68 1.23 7.18 -6.95
CA ASP A 68 2.07 7.60 -5.83
C ASP A 68 1.84 6.77 -4.56
N THR A 69 0.58 6.47 -4.24
CA THR A 69 0.22 5.63 -3.09
C THR A 69 0.71 4.21 -3.27
N SER A 70 0.73 3.67 -4.50
CA SER A 70 1.11 2.28 -4.77
C SER A 70 2.59 1.98 -4.49
N TYR A 71 3.45 3.00 -4.40
CA TYR A 71 4.84 2.88 -3.94
C TYR A 71 5.13 3.72 -2.68
N GLY A 72 4.09 4.15 -1.96
CA GLY A 72 4.21 4.78 -0.63
C GLY A 72 4.56 6.27 -0.62
N GLN A 73 4.44 6.99 -1.74
CA GLN A 73 4.64 8.45 -1.82
C GLN A 73 3.35 9.26 -2.00
N GLY A 74 2.21 8.62 -1.83
CA GLY A 74 0.90 9.28 -1.84
C GLY A 74 0.61 10.05 -0.55
N LYS A 75 -0.67 10.11 -0.20
CA LYS A 75 -1.16 10.76 1.03
C LYS A 75 -1.57 9.78 2.13
N MET A 76 -1.40 8.49 1.88
CA MET A 76 -1.67 7.43 2.84
C MET A 76 -0.79 7.58 4.07
N LEU A 77 -1.39 7.45 5.25
CA LEU A 77 -0.71 7.40 6.53
C LEU A 77 -0.96 6.05 7.19
N THR A 78 0.10 5.33 7.52
CA THR A 78 0.02 4.04 8.21
C THR A 78 0.78 4.13 9.52
N THR A 79 0.18 3.67 10.62
CA THR A 79 0.91 3.62 11.89
C THR A 79 1.90 2.47 11.89
N PRO A 80 3.04 2.58 12.62
CA PRO A 80 3.99 1.47 12.74
C PRO A 80 3.36 0.19 13.28
N LEU A 81 2.38 0.31 14.20
CA LEU A 81 1.63 -0.82 14.72
C LEU A 81 0.85 -1.55 13.60
N HIS A 82 0.10 -0.81 12.79
CA HIS A 82 -0.68 -1.38 11.70
C HIS A 82 0.23 -2.04 10.65
N LEU A 83 1.33 -1.38 10.28
CA LEU A 83 2.30 -1.93 9.34
C LEU A 83 2.93 -3.24 9.85
N ALA A 84 3.30 -3.31 11.13
CA ALA A 84 3.84 -4.52 11.73
C ALA A 84 2.85 -5.69 11.68
N LEU A 85 1.56 -5.43 11.90
CA LEU A 85 0.51 -6.46 11.81
C LEU A 85 0.32 -6.96 10.38
N MET A 86 0.32 -6.07 9.39
CA MET A 86 0.23 -6.45 7.96
C MET A 86 1.37 -7.40 7.57
N TYR A 87 2.61 -7.11 7.97
CA TYR A 87 3.75 -7.98 7.69
C TYR A 87 3.73 -9.28 8.51
N ALA A 88 3.26 -9.23 9.76
CA ALA A 88 3.12 -10.43 10.59
C ALA A 88 2.10 -11.44 10.01
N ALA A 89 1.09 -10.97 9.28
CA ALA A 89 0.11 -11.83 8.61
C ALA A 89 0.76 -12.75 7.57
N LEU A 90 1.76 -12.28 6.82
CA LEU A 90 2.50 -13.09 5.84
C LEU A 90 3.21 -14.29 6.48
N ALA A 91 3.64 -14.14 7.74
CA ALA A 91 4.26 -15.22 8.50
C ALA A 91 3.23 -16.17 9.14
N ARG A 92 1.93 -15.84 9.07
CA ARG A 92 0.83 -16.55 9.75
C ARG A 92 -0.09 -17.35 8.81
N GLY A 93 0.14 -17.30 7.49
CA GLY A 93 -0.57 -18.11 6.49
C GLY A 93 -1.96 -17.57 6.15
#